data_AF-A0A1H7L729-F1
#
_entry.id   AF-A0A1H7L729-F1
#
_cell.length_a   1.000
_cell.length_b   1.000
_cell.length_c   1.000
_cell.angle_alpha   90.00
_cell.angle_beta   90.00
_cell.angle_gamma   90.00
#
_symmetry.space_group_name_H-M   'P 1'
#
loop_
_entity.id
_entity.type
_entity.pdbx_description
1 polymer ?
#
loop_
_entity_poly.entity_id
_entity_poly.type
_entity_poly.pdbx_seq_one_letter_code
_entity_poly.pdbx_strand_id
1 'polypeptide(L)'
;MPSYFKQALDRLLIFVPMYLYNVTIITENDIQDIVRQYIEAQIQGRRDEKISVALLELLDSPHEGTTYCVQLRAENSEEIAAFQQHHLAAIQAFANQHYAGKILFFDSVMKYLNS
;
A
#
# COMPACT_ATOMS: atom_id res chain seq x y z
N MET A 1 23.34 -36.61 0.54
CA MET A 1 23.25 -35.13 0.40
C MET A 1 22.68 -34.59 1.70
N PRO A 2 23.39 -33.77 2.49
CA PRO A 2 22.94 -33.42 3.84
C PRO A 2 21.77 -32.46 3.77
N SER A 3 20.68 -32.79 4.48
CA SER A 3 19.44 -32.01 4.62
C SER A 3 19.64 -30.54 4.99
N TYR A 4 20.79 -30.18 5.57
CA TYR A 4 21.17 -28.80 5.88
C TYR A 4 21.36 -27.93 4.64
N PHE A 5 21.81 -28.50 3.52
CA PHE A 5 22.03 -27.73 2.28
C PHE A 5 20.70 -27.31 1.64
N LYS A 6 19.67 -28.17 1.75
CA LYS A 6 18.31 -27.88 1.29
C LYS A 6 17.65 -26.81 2.17
N GLN A 7 17.81 -26.91 3.49
CA GLN A 7 17.28 -25.94 4.46
C GLN A 7 17.97 -24.56 4.38
N ALA A 8 19.26 -24.52 4.01
CA ALA A 8 19.98 -23.27 3.74
C ALA A 8 19.58 -22.64 2.39
N LEU A 9 19.27 -23.46 1.38
CA LEU A 9 18.78 -23.00 0.07
C LEU A 9 17.33 -22.48 0.15
N ASP A 10 16.49 -23.10 0.97
CA ASP A 10 15.13 -22.60 1.26
C ASP A 10 15.16 -21.26 2.04
N ARG A 11 16.19 -21.01 2.85
CA ARG A 11 16.47 -19.69 3.45
C ARG A 11 17.07 -18.67 2.48
N LEU A 12 17.46 -19.10 1.28
CA LEU A 12 18.02 -18.27 0.22
C LEU A 12 16.96 -17.88 -0.85
N LEU A 13 15.71 -18.28 -0.67
CA LEU A 13 14.56 -17.71 -1.39
C LEU A 13 14.12 -16.43 -0.68
N ILE A 14 15.00 -15.43 -0.63
CA ILE A 14 14.62 -14.09 -0.22
C ILE A 14 13.66 -13.59 -1.29
N PHE A 15 12.40 -13.41 -0.91
CA PHE A 15 11.41 -12.80 -1.78
C PHE A 15 11.74 -11.31 -1.89
N VAL A 16 12.47 -10.95 -2.94
CA VAL A 16 12.82 -9.56 -3.19
C VAL A 16 11.65 -8.92 -3.94
N PRO A 17 10.97 -7.93 -3.35
CA PRO A 17 9.88 -7.25 -4.04
C PRO A 17 10.41 -6.57 -5.31
N MET A 18 9.72 -6.83 -6.43
CA MET A 18 10.10 -6.32 -7.74
C MET A 18 9.39 -5.01 -8.08
N TYR A 19 8.25 -4.75 -7.45
CA TYR A 19 7.39 -3.61 -7.72
C TYR A 19 7.06 -2.85 -6.45
N LEU A 20 6.95 -1.53 -6.59
CA LEU A 20 6.35 -0.65 -5.61
C LEU A 20 5.04 -0.13 -6.19
N TYR A 21 3.92 -0.53 -5.60
CA TYR A 21 2.64 0.08 -5.87
C TYR A 21 2.38 1.19 -4.85
N ASN A 22 2.14 2.40 -5.33
CA ASN A 22 1.91 3.57 -4.48
C ASN A 22 0.54 4.18 -4.80
N VAL A 23 -0.30 4.29 -3.79
CA VAL A 23 -1.55 5.06 -3.83
C VAL A 23 -1.34 6.35 -3.06
N THR A 24 -1.30 7.47 -3.77
CA THR A 24 -1.32 8.82 -3.22
C THR A 24 -2.76 9.22 -2.95
N ILE A 25 -3.03 9.70 -1.73
CA ILE A 25 -4.35 10.10 -1.24
C ILE A 25 -4.22 11.51 -0.69
N ILE A 26 -4.84 12.48 -1.36
CA ILE A 26 -4.84 13.89 -0.94
C ILE A 26 -6.18 14.17 -0.28
N THR A 27 -6.16 14.75 0.91
CA THR A 27 -7.35 15.03 1.72
C THR A 27 -7.38 16.48 2.18
N GLU A 28 -8.54 17.09 2.25
CA GLU A 28 -8.71 18.36 2.98
C GLU A 28 -8.38 18.21 4.47
N ASN A 29 -7.90 19.29 5.09
CA ASN A 29 -7.39 19.28 6.48
C ASN A 29 -8.45 18.96 7.53
N ASP A 30 -9.73 19.24 7.25
CA ASP A 30 -10.85 19.02 8.18
C ASP A 30 -11.23 17.53 8.34
N ILE A 31 -10.83 16.68 7.40
CA ILE A 31 -11.18 15.24 7.38
C ILE A 31 -9.97 14.30 7.51
N GLN A 32 -8.75 14.84 7.53
CA GLN A 32 -7.50 14.07 7.45
C GLN A 32 -7.42 12.91 8.46
N ASP A 33 -7.78 13.13 9.72
CA ASP A 33 -7.63 12.14 10.77
C ASP A 33 -8.62 10.98 10.62
N ILE A 34 -9.85 11.30 10.20
CA ILE A 34 -10.89 10.29 9.96
C ILE A 34 -10.49 9.42 8.78
N VAL A 35 -9.98 10.05 7.70
CA VAL A 35 -9.51 9.33 6.51
C VAL A 35 -8.31 8.45 6.85
N ARG A 36 -7.31 8.97 7.58
CA ARG A 36 -6.15 8.21 8.04
C ARG A 36 -6.56 7.00 8.86
N GLN A 37 -7.41 7.17 9.86
CA GLN A 37 -7.90 6.08 10.71
C GLN A 37 -8.66 5.02 9.91
N TYR A 38 -9.46 5.44 8.93
CA TYR A 38 -10.16 4.50 8.05
C TYR A 38 -9.17 3.69 7.20
N ILE A 39 -8.18 4.33 6.59
CA ILE A 39 -7.14 3.65 5.80
C ILE A 39 -6.37 2.67 6.68
N GLU A 40 -5.95 3.10 7.88
CA GLU A 40 -5.29 2.25 8.86
C GLU A 40 -6.12 1.00 9.16
N ALA A 41 -7.42 1.13 9.42
CA ALA A 41 -8.29 0.00 9.68
C ALA A 41 -8.40 -0.97 8.48
N GLN A 42 -8.43 -0.45 7.25
CA GLN A 42 -8.49 -1.28 6.03
C GLN A 42 -7.20 -2.07 5.77
N ILE A 43 -6.05 -1.61 6.27
CA ILE A 43 -4.75 -2.28 6.07
C ILE A 43 -4.25 -3.04 7.31
N GLN A 44 -4.72 -2.72 8.53
CA GLN A 44 -4.28 -3.35 9.78
C GLN A 44 -4.81 -4.80 9.97
N GLY A 45 -5.97 -5.13 9.40
CA GLY A 45 -6.63 -6.43 9.62
C GLY A 45 -5.97 -7.65 8.96
N ARG A 46 -4.85 -7.48 8.24
CA ARG A 46 -4.19 -8.55 7.47
C ARG A 46 -2.66 -8.50 7.54
N ARG A 47 -2.12 -8.10 8.70
CA ARG A 47 -0.68 -8.22 9.00
C ARG A 47 -0.17 -9.67 9.04
N ASP A 48 -1.07 -10.65 9.02
CA ASP A 48 -0.71 -12.03 8.78
C ASP A 48 -0.54 -12.29 7.28
N GLU A 49 0.68 -12.71 6.96
CA GLU A 49 1.10 -13.41 5.75
C GLU A 49 1.43 -12.52 4.52
N LYS A 50 2.73 -12.16 4.46
CA LYS A 50 3.51 -11.91 3.22
C LYS A 50 3.39 -10.55 2.54
N ILE A 51 2.33 -9.76 2.77
CA ILE A 51 2.13 -8.49 2.07
C ILE A 51 2.68 -7.30 2.88
N SER A 52 3.76 -6.67 2.41
CA SER A 52 4.38 -5.51 3.04
C SER A 52 3.67 -4.21 2.63
N VAL A 53 2.62 -3.83 3.37
CA VAL A 53 1.90 -2.55 3.21
C VAL A 53 2.36 -1.52 4.24
N ALA A 54 2.68 -0.31 3.79
CA ALA A 54 2.99 0.84 4.63
C ALA A 54 1.99 1.98 4.38
N LEU A 55 1.63 2.71 5.43
CA LEU A 55 0.93 3.99 5.35
C LEU A 55 1.92 5.09 5.77
N LEU A 56 2.10 6.07 4.90
CA LEU A 56 3.04 7.17 5.07
C LEU A 56 2.31 8.50 4.91
N GLU A 57 2.84 9.54 5.55
CA GLU A 57 2.47 10.93 5.30
C GLU A 57 3.55 11.57 4.41
N LEU A 58 3.13 12.29 3.38
CA LEU A 58 4.01 13.08 2.53
C LEU A 58 4.18 14.48 3.15
N LEU A 59 5.32 14.69 3.81
CA LEU A 59 5.62 15.92 4.54
C LEU A 59 5.85 17.16 3.65
N ASP A 60 6.29 16.95 2.40
CA ASP A 60 6.57 18.00 1.43
C ASP A 60 5.62 17.87 0.23
N SER A 61 4.32 18.00 0.51
CA SER A 61 3.29 17.92 -0.52
C SER A 61 3.09 19.29 -1.21
N PRO A 62 3.06 19.34 -2.56
CA PRO A 62 2.72 20.57 -3.28
C PRO A 62 1.21 20.87 -3.28
N HIS A 63 0.39 20.01 -2.66
CA HIS A 63 -1.06 20.13 -2.66
C HIS A 63 -1.57 20.79 -1.39
N GLU A 64 -2.64 21.58 -1.51
CA GLU A 64 -3.38 22.05 -0.34
C GLU A 64 -4.07 20.87 0.35
N GLY A 65 -3.89 20.76 1.67
CA GLY A 65 -4.37 19.63 2.47
C GLY A 65 -3.24 18.70 2.92
N THR A 66 -3.63 17.51 3.37
CA THR A 66 -2.70 16.45 3.81
C THR A 66 -2.62 15.36 2.76
N THR A 67 -1.41 14.86 2.52
CA THR A 67 -1.18 13.81 1.53
C THR A 67 -0.66 12.56 2.22
N TYR A 68 -1.36 11.45 2.03
CA TYR A 68 -0.95 10.13 2.48
C TYR A 68 -0.52 9.25 1.31
N CYS A 69 0.38 8.31 1.56
CA CYS A 69 0.77 7.28 0.62
C CYS A 69 0.51 5.89 1.23
N VAL A 70 -0.28 5.07 0.55
CA VAL A 70 -0.37 3.64 0.84
C VAL A 70 0.57 2.92 -0.12
N GLN A 71 1.60 2.28 0.43
CA GLN A 71 2.65 1.63 -0.35
C GLN A 71 2.63 0.13 -0.16
N LEU A 72 2.54 -0.58 -1.26
CA LEU A 72 2.66 -2.03 -1.34
C LEU A 72 3.95 -2.39 -2.06
N ARG A 73 4.79 -3.18 -1.41
CA ARG A 73 5.88 -3.89 -2.08
C ARG A 73 5.35 -5.22 -2.60
N ALA A 74 5.38 -5.39 -3.91
CA ALA A 74 4.80 -6.53 -4.61
C ALA A 74 5.83 -7.27 -5.46
N GLU A 75 5.64 -8.57 -5.61
CA GLU A 75 6.48 -9.48 -6.38
C GLU A 75 6.05 -9.50 -7.86
N ASN A 76 4.76 -9.34 -8.10
CA ASN A 76 4.12 -9.42 -9.41
C ASN A 76 2.87 -8.55 -9.45
N SER A 77 2.25 -8.45 -10.63
CA SER A 77 1.04 -7.67 -10.84
C SER A 77 -0.22 -8.26 -10.19
N GLU A 78 -0.24 -9.57 -9.90
CA GLU A 78 -1.40 -10.23 -9.28
C GLU A 78 -1.57 -9.80 -7.83
N GLU A 79 -0.46 -9.61 -7.10
CA GLU A 79 -0.48 -9.05 -5.74
C GLU A 79 -1.01 -7.61 -5.73
N ILE A 80 -0.65 -6.80 -6.72
CA ILE A 80 -1.17 -5.44 -6.88
C ILE A 80 -2.67 -5.47 -7.16
N ALA A 81 -3.12 -6.33 -8.09
CA ALA A 81 -4.53 -6.48 -8.41
C ALA A 81 -5.35 -6.96 -7.20
N ALA A 82 -4.82 -7.92 -6.44
CA ALA A 82 -5.43 -8.40 -5.21
C ALA A 82 -5.53 -7.28 -4.17
N PHE A 83 -4.51 -6.44 -4.03
CA PHE A 83 -4.55 -5.29 -3.14
C PHE A 83 -5.58 -4.25 -3.58
N GLN A 84 -5.64 -3.94 -4.87
CA GLN A 84 -6.63 -3.02 -5.43
C GLN A 84 -8.06 -3.48 -5.14
N GLN A 85 -8.35 -4.77 -5.39
CA GLN A 85 -9.67 -5.34 -5.20
C GLN A 85 -10.08 -5.44 -3.73
N HIS A 86 -9.17 -5.86 -2.84
CA HIS A 86 -9.51 -6.13 -1.45
C HIS A 86 -9.38 -4.92 -0.52
N HIS A 87 -8.57 -3.92 -0.88
CA HIS A 87 -8.28 -2.78 0.00
C HIS A 87 -8.60 -1.45 -0.66
N LEU A 88 -8.02 -1.15 -1.83
CA LEU A 88 -8.19 0.15 -2.45
C LEU A 88 -9.65 0.46 -2.79
N ALA A 89 -10.38 -0.53 -3.32
CA ALA A 89 -11.79 -0.39 -3.66
C ALA A 89 -12.64 0.03 -2.43
N ALA A 90 -12.38 -0.52 -1.25
CA ALA A 90 -13.08 -0.16 -0.02
C ALA A 90 -12.76 1.27 0.44
N ILE A 91 -11.48 1.65 0.36
CA ILE A 91 -11.02 3.01 0.69
C ILE A 91 -11.66 4.05 -0.25
N GLN A 92 -11.68 3.77 -1.55
CA GLN A 92 -12.31 4.64 -2.55
C GLN A 92 -13.83 4.71 -2.39
N ALA A 93 -14.49 3.60 -2.08
CA ALA A 93 -15.93 3.57 -1.83
C ALA A 93 -16.29 4.43 -0.61
N PHE A 94 -15.54 4.31 0.49
CA PHE A 94 -15.70 5.16 1.66
C PHE A 94 -15.52 6.65 1.33
N ALA A 95 -14.45 6.99 0.61
CA ALA A 95 -14.19 8.36 0.22
C ALA A 95 -15.32 8.94 -0.65
N ASN A 96 -15.79 8.20 -1.65
CA ASN A 96 -16.87 8.65 -2.52
C ASN A 96 -18.22 8.78 -1.79
N GLN A 97 -18.50 7.89 -0.82
CA GLN A 97 -19.76 7.90 -0.08
C GLN A 97 -19.81 9.02 0.97
N HIS A 98 -18.70 9.33 1.64
CA HIS A 98 -18.69 10.22 2.79
C HIS A 98 -18.06 11.59 2.50
N TYR A 99 -17.19 11.69 1.50
CA TYR A 99 -16.31 12.84 1.26
C TYR A 99 -16.12 13.13 -0.23
N ALA A 100 -17.20 13.00 -1.02
CA ALA A 100 -17.18 13.25 -2.46
C ALA A 100 -16.55 14.62 -2.79
N GLY A 101 -15.49 14.61 -3.60
CA GLY A 101 -14.78 15.82 -4.02
C GLY A 101 -13.73 16.35 -3.02
N LYS A 102 -13.68 15.85 -1.79
CA LYS A 102 -12.68 16.26 -0.76
C LYS A 102 -11.45 15.35 -0.70
N ILE A 103 -11.49 14.22 -1.41
CA ILE A 103 -10.41 13.24 -1.44
C ILE A 103 -10.04 12.92 -2.88
N LEU A 104 -8.77 13.04 -3.22
CA LEU A 104 -8.22 12.69 -4.52
C LEU A 104 -7.31 11.47 -4.39
N PHE A 105 -7.40 10.57 -5.38
CA PHE A 105 -6.59 9.36 -5.44
C PHE A 105 -5.77 9.34 -6.73
N PHE A 106 -4.49 9.01 -6.61
CA PHE A 106 -3.60 8.74 -7.73
C PHE A 106 -2.83 7.47 -7.42
N ASP A 107 -2.86 6.50 -8.30
CA ASP A 107 -2.07 5.28 -8.13
C ASP A 107 -1.01 5.12 -9.22
N SER A 108 0.06 4.42 -8.86
CA SER A 108 1.22 4.26 -9.72
C SER A 108 2.00 3.01 -9.34
N VAL A 109 2.59 2.36 -10.35
CA VAL A 109 3.45 1.17 -10.19
C VAL A 109 4.86 1.52 -10.64
N MET A 110 5.84 1.37 -9.75
CA MET A 110 7.25 1.43 -10.08
C MET A 110 7.87 0.04 -10.04
N LYS A 111 8.93 -0.15 -10.82
CA LYS A 111 9.78 -1.35 -10.75
C LYS A 111 11.07 -1.01 -10.03
N TYR A 112 11.49 -1.84 -9.07
CA TYR A 112 12.82 -1.75 -8.48
C TYR A 112 13.87 -2.13 -9.54
N LEU A 113 14.80 -1.22 -9.81
CA LEU A 113 15.91 -1.48 -10.76
C LEU A 113 17.08 -2.19 -10.08
N ASN A 114 17.22 -2.00 -8.77
CA ASN A 114 18.25 -2.62 -7.94
C ASN A 114 17.53 -3.31 -6.78
N SER A 115 17.20 -4.58 -6.98
CA SER A 115 16.54 -5.47 -6.01
C SER A 115 17.57 -6.36 -5.33
#